data_AF-A0AAW9WMI1-F1
#
_entry.id   AF-A0AAW9WMI1-F1
#
_cell.length_a   1.000
_cell.length_b   1.000
_cell.length_c   1.000
_cell.angle_alpha   90.00
_cell.angle_beta   90.00
_cell.angle_gamma   90.00
#
_symmetry.space_group_name_H-M   'P 1'
#
loop_
_entity.id
_entity.type
_entity.pdbx_description
1 polymer ?
#
loop_
_entity_poly.entity_id
_entity_poly.type
_entity_poly.pdbx_seq_one_letter_code
_entity_poly.pdbx_strand_id
1 'polypeptide(L)'
;MKRKGFVVLAVAAVLALGTATMSAWAAEGWAQSGNTWVYYDSNGYKVTNVWKKGADNLWRYLNGNGEMAVNTWVDNTYYMDSNGILVTDKWMKFQETGSSEYKWYYFGSSGKAIMDNWSKINNKWYYFDSNGEMQTGWVLDNMYYCGTDGAMRTGWQKLFPPDSDYDPDRVSPGDEGDDGKHWYYFSDSGKKYMPKDTSGDYGTYKIDGVAYCFDSDGALQTGWKNVGVDNADYDIQNYKYYDSSGKLRTGWYSVEPPEDLTGYEDEVEWFYFSTNGTPKAGPKEGEATTQNLTKINGKTYLFNDKGNPVYGLQKVRIGSSTEYTAYYFGDKKTSTMQKGKIKVSEGDGGEETYYFSDSGRGYTGVKDGYLYYMGRLQRAEDGVRYEPITIPAGNSYTTYVVNSSGKVAKNTTVKNADGVKYKTSSSGSLLKVDDENASGSYREPTEPVWKE
;
A
#
# COMPACT_ATOMS: atom_id res chain seq x y z
N MET A 1 -32.55 11.56 -32.16
CA MET A 1 -31.96 12.40 -33.24
C MET A 1 -32.03 11.65 -34.56
N LYS A 2 -32.36 12.30 -35.68
CA LYS A 2 -32.33 11.67 -37.01
C LYS A 2 -30.88 11.55 -37.47
N ARG A 3 -30.40 10.33 -37.73
CA ARG A 3 -29.08 10.09 -38.34
C ARG A 3 -29.03 10.82 -39.70
N LYS A 4 -28.09 11.76 -39.87
CA LYS A 4 -27.89 12.49 -41.13
C LYS A 4 -27.38 11.49 -42.19
N GLY A 5 -27.75 11.71 -43.46
CA GLY A 5 -27.55 10.76 -44.55
C GLY A 5 -26.12 10.25 -44.67
N PHE A 6 -25.91 8.98 -44.32
CA PHE A 6 -24.66 8.27 -44.53
C PHE A 6 -24.59 7.77 -45.99
N VAL A 7 -23.52 8.10 -46.70
CA VAL A 7 -23.08 7.30 -47.85
C VAL A 7 -22.36 6.10 -47.24
N VAL A 8 -23.12 5.03 -47.00
CA VAL A 8 -22.62 3.83 -46.34
C VAL A 8 -21.83 2.98 -47.32
N LEU A 9 -20.50 3.00 -47.22
CA LEU A 9 -19.65 1.89 -47.65
C LEU A 9 -19.58 0.88 -46.51
N ALA A 10 -20.54 -0.06 -46.47
CA ALA A 10 -20.51 -1.16 -45.52
C ALA A 10 -19.52 -2.22 -45.98
N VAL A 11 -18.50 -2.48 -45.17
CA VAL A 11 -17.55 -3.58 -45.42
C VAL A 11 -17.76 -4.62 -44.33
N ALA A 12 -18.27 -5.80 -44.69
CA ALA A 12 -18.43 -6.90 -43.76
C ALA A 12 -17.07 -7.51 -43.42
N ALA A 13 -16.75 -7.66 -42.13
CA ALA A 13 -15.68 -8.55 -41.70
C ALA A 13 -16.21 -9.99 -41.76
N VAL A 14 -15.60 -10.84 -42.60
CA VAL A 14 -16.03 -12.23 -42.79
C VAL A 14 -15.25 -13.14 -41.84
N LEU A 15 -15.96 -13.74 -40.88
CA LEU A 15 -15.63 -15.05 -40.30
C LEU A 15 -16.71 -16.01 -40.79
N ALA A 16 -16.29 -17.04 -41.51
CA ALA A 16 -17.07 -17.79 -42.49
C ALA A 16 -18.37 -18.41 -41.96
N LEU A 17 -19.45 -18.31 -42.75
CA LEU A 17 -20.15 -19.43 -43.41
C LEU A 17 -21.32 -18.89 -44.28
N GLY A 18 -21.43 -19.42 -45.51
CA GLY A 18 -22.65 -19.43 -46.32
C GLY A 18 -22.83 -18.30 -47.35
N THR A 19 -22.32 -18.50 -48.57
CA THR A 19 -22.74 -17.73 -49.75
C THR A 19 -24.16 -18.14 -50.15
N ALA A 20 -25.17 -17.33 -49.85
CA ALA A 20 -26.49 -17.49 -50.45
C ALA A 20 -26.43 -16.99 -51.90
N THR A 21 -26.55 -17.91 -52.86
CA THR A 21 -26.62 -17.58 -54.30
C THR A 21 -28.02 -17.09 -54.68
N MET A 22 -28.09 -16.25 -55.71
CA MET A 22 -29.25 -15.44 -56.13
C MET A 22 -30.50 -16.21 -56.65
N SER A 23 -30.77 -17.45 -56.22
CA SER A 23 -31.84 -18.30 -56.79
C SER A 23 -33.11 -18.43 -55.90
N ALA A 24 -33.22 -17.69 -54.79
CA ALA A 24 -34.26 -17.90 -53.77
C ALA A 24 -35.47 -16.92 -53.80
N TRP A 25 -35.71 -16.23 -54.93
CA TRP A 25 -36.57 -15.03 -54.97
C TRP A 25 -38.04 -15.29 -55.34
N ALA A 26 -38.41 -16.51 -55.75
CA ALA A 26 -39.75 -16.84 -56.25
C ALA A 26 -40.74 -17.28 -55.14
N ALA A 27 -40.78 -16.55 -54.01
CA ALA A 27 -41.88 -16.68 -53.04
C ALA A 27 -43.10 -15.88 -53.52
N GLU A 28 -44.30 -16.35 -53.16
CA GLU A 28 -45.57 -15.70 -53.50
C GLU A 28 -45.58 -14.22 -53.07
N GLY A 29 -45.78 -13.34 -54.05
CA GLY A 29 -45.83 -11.88 -53.88
C GLY A 29 -44.54 -11.11 -54.24
N TRP A 30 -43.35 -11.73 -54.27
CA TRP A 30 -42.13 -11.03 -54.68
C TRP A 30 -42.00 -10.95 -56.21
N ALA A 31 -41.73 -9.76 -56.73
CA ALA A 31 -41.53 -9.54 -58.16
C ALA A 31 -40.38 -8.54 -58.41
N GLN A 32 -39.62 -8.79 -59.48
CA GLN A 32 -38.60 -7.86 -59.93
C GLN A 32 -39.25 -6.72 -60.73
N SER A 33 -38.93 -5.48 -60.40
CA SER A 33 -39.39 -4.28 -61.10
C SER A 33 -38.18 -3.42 -61.46
N GLY A 34 -37.75 -3.51 -62.73
CA GLY A 34 -36.48 -2.92 -63.18
C GLY A 34 -35.28 -3.53 -62.44
N ASN A 35 -34.49 -2.67 -61.79
CA ASN A 35 -33.29 -3.07 -61.03
C ASN A 35 -33.57 -3.31 -59.54
N THR A 36 -34.82 -3.22 -59.10
CA THR A 36 -35.21 -3.44 -57.69
C THR A 36 -36.26 -4.54 -57.56
N TRP A 37 -36.54 -4.93 -56.32
CA TRP A 37 -37.56 -5.90 -55.97
C TRP A 37 -38.71 -5.24 -55.24
N VAL A 38 -39.93 -5.65 -55.56
CA VAL A 38 -41.17 -5.15 -54.93
C VAL A 38 -41.98 -6.34 -54.43
N TYR A 39 -42.93 -6.08 -53.54
CA TYR A 39 -43.86 -7.10 -53.06
C TYR A 39 -45.31 -6.70 -53.35
N TYR A 40 -46.09 -7.62 -53.89
CA TYR A 40 -47.52 -7.50 -54.14
C TYR A 40 -48.31 -8.34 -53.14
N ASP A 41 -49.39 -7.78 -52.61
CA ASP A 41 -50.33 -8.53 -51.78
C ASP A 41 -51.23 -9.46 -52.62
N SER A 42 -52.12 -10.20 -51.95
CA SER A 42 -53.04 -11.14 -52.60
C SER A 42 -54.03 -10.48 -53.57
N ASN A 43 -54.21 -9.16 -53.50
CA ASN A 43 -55.08 -8.40 -54.37
C ASN A 43 -54.31 -7.75 -55.54
N GLY A 44 -53.00 -8.00 -55.64
CA GLY A 44 -52.13 -7.43 -56.67
C GLY A 44 -51.68 -6.00 -56.40
N TYR A 45 -51.84 -5.48 -55.17
CA TYR A 45 -51.37 -4.15 -54.82
C TYR A 45 -49.94 -4.18 -54.27
N LYS A 46 -49.11 -3.22 -54.71
CA LYS A 46 -47.73 -3.07 -54.23
C LYS A 46 -47.73 -2.55 -52.79
N VAL A 47 -47.12 -3.30 -51.87
CA VAL A 47 -47.02 -2.92 -50.45
C VAL A 47 -45.82 -2.01 -50.19
N THR A 48 -45.92 -1.14 -49.18
CA THR A 48 -44.89 -0.16 -48.81
C THR A 48 -44.67 -0.13 -47.29
N ASN A 49 -43.51 0.33 -46.84
CA ASN A 49 -43.11 0.45 -45.43
C ASN A 49 -43.37 -0.83 -44.60
N VAL A 50 -43.01 -2.00 -45.14
CA VAL A 50 -43.36 -3.28 -44.52
C VAL A 50 -42.22 -4.28 -44.63
N TRP A 51 -42.09 -5.11 -43.58
CA TRP A 51 -41.18 -6.25 -43.56
C TRP A 51 -41.82 -7.46 -44.24
N LYS A 52 -41.08 -8.11 -45.14
CA LYS A 52 -41.50 -9.33 -45.82
C LYS A 52 -40.36 -10.34 -45.86
N LYS A 53 -40.70 -11.62 -45.71
CA LYS A 53 -39.72 -12.70 -45.85
C LYS A 53 -39.64 -13.17 -47.29
N GLY A 54 -38.44 -13.56 -47.72
CA GLY A 54 -38.27 -14.30 -48.97
C GLY A 54 -38.58 -15.78 -48.81
N ALA A 55 -38.47 -16.56 -49.89
CA ALA A 55 -38.60 -18.02 -49.85
C ALA A 55 -37.50 -18.67 -48.98
N ASP A 56 -36.38 -17.98 -48.85
CA ASP A 56 -35.26 -18.30 -47.95
C ASP A 56 -35.56 -18.05 -46.47
N ASN A 57 -36.77 -17.60 -46.12
CA ASN A 57 -37.20 -17.26 -44.76
C ASN A 57 -36.42 -16.08 -44.14
N LEU A 58 -35.65 -15.34 -44.95
CA LEU A 58 -34.87 -14.17 -44.53
C LEU A 58 -35.67 -12.88 -44.71
N TRP A 59 -35.52 -11.95 -43.76
CA TRP A 59 -36.25 -10.69 -43.72
C TRP A 59 -35.69 -9.64 -44.68
N ARG A 60 -36.61 -8.93 -45.35
CA ARG A 60 -36.37 -7.80 -46.26
C ARG A 60 -37.35 -6.68 -45.92
N TYR A 61 -37.01 -5.44 -46.25
CA TYR A 61 -37.85 -4.28 -45.99
C TYR A 61 -38.23 -3.57 -47.30
N LEU A 62 -39.52 -3.26 -47.47
CA LEU A 62 -40.03 -2.46 -48.58
C LEU A 62 -40.16 -1.00 -48.10
N ASN A 63 -39.51 -0.07 -48.79
CA ASN A 63 -39.51 1.35 -48.44
C ASN A 63 -40.86 2.03 -48.76
N GLY A 64 -40.94 3.37 -48.60
CA GLY A 64 -42.15 4.15 -48.88
C GLY A 64 -42.63 4.10 -50.34
N ASN A 65 -41.74 3.77 -51.27
CA ASN A 65 -42.06 3.56 -52.70
C ASN A 65 -42.40 2.10 -53.01
N GLY A 66 -42.33 1.20 -52.03
CA GLY A 66 -42.53 -0.25 -52.18
C GLY A 66 -41.34 -0.98 -52.80
N GLU A 67 -40.17 -0.35 -52.83
CA GLU A 67 -38.93 -0.92 -53.34
C GLU A 67 -38.12 -1.54 -52.19
N MET A 68 -37.46 -2.67 -52.47
CA MET A 68 -36.64 -3.37 -51.49
C MET A 68 -35.43 -2.51 -51.10
N ALA A 69 -35.28 -2.29 -49.80
CA ALA A 69 -34.15 -1.60 -49.22
C ALA A 69 -32.88 -2.46 -49.31
N VAL A 70 -31.79 -1.87 -49.80
CA VAL A 70 -30.45 -2.48 -49.91
C VAL A 70 -29.39 -1.51 -49.42
N ASN A 71 -28.33 -1.99 -48.79
CA ASN A 71 -27.22 -1.20 -48.25
C ASN A 71 -27.64 0.02 -47.41
N THR A 72 -28.76 -0.05 -46.72
CA THR A 72 -29.36 1.11 -46.04
C THR A 72 -29.88 0.77 -44.65
N TRP A 73 -29.84 1.77 -43.78
CA TRP A 73 -30.53 1.72 -42.49
C TRP A 73 -32.05 1.79 -42.69
N VAL A 74 -32.77 1.08 -41.83
CA VAL A 74 -34.23 1.13 -41.69
C VAL A 74 -34.54 1.52 -40.24
N ASP A 75 -35.37 2.54 -40.07
CA ASP A 75 -35.80 3.07 -38.76
C ASP A 75 -34.64 3.40 -37.80
N ASN A 76 -33.48 3.77 -38.34
CA ASN A 76 -32.21 3.97 -37.61
C ASN A 76 -31.74 2.79 -36.75
N THR A 77 -32.41 1.64 -36.82
CA THR A 77 -32.22 0.53 -35.88
C THR A 77 -31.77 -0.74 -36.59
N TYR A 78 -32.24 -0.96 -37.81
CA TYR A 78 -31.95 -2.15 -38.62
C TYR A 78 -31.08 -1.77 -39.81
N TYR A 79 -30.31 -2.71 -40.32
CA TYR A 79 -29.52 -2.50 -41.53
C TYR A 79 -29.76 -3.61 -42.55
N MET A 80 -30.00 -3.21 -43.79
CA MET A 80 -30.17 -4.11 -44.93
C MET A 80 -28.84 -4.22 -45.67
N ASP A 81 -28.37 -5.45 -45.88
CA ASP A 81 -27.11 -5.69 -46.60
C ASP A 81 -27.23 -5.42 -48.12
N SER A 82 -26.18 -5.74 -48.87
CA SER A 82 -26.14 -5.52 -50.33
C SER A 82 -27.13 -6.38 -51.12
N ASN A 83 -27.65 -7.45 -50.52
CA ASN A 83 -28.68 -8.31 -51.09
C ASN A 83 -30.09 -7.94 -50.59
N GLY A 84 -30.19 -6.90 -49.75
CA GLY A 84 -31.43 -6.46 -49.12
C GLY A 84 -31.89 -7.34 -47.97
N ILE A 85 -31.00 -8.18 -47.43
CA ILE A 85 -31.28 -9.07 -46.31
C ILE A 85 -30.98 -8.34 -45.00
N LEU A 86 -31.85 -8.51 -44.00
CA LEU A 86 -31.66 -7.96 -42.66
C LEU A 86 -30.39 -8.53 -42.01
N VAL A 87 -29.50 -7.67 -41.57
CA VAL A 87 -28.31 -8.07 -40.81
C VAL A 87 -28.70 -8.48 -39.38
N THR A 88 -28.29 -9.68 -38.97
CA THR A 88 -28.50 -10.24 -37.62
C THR A 88 -27.22 -10.90 -37.11
N ASP A 89 -27.03 -10.89 -35.79
CA ASP A 89 -25.89 -11.52 -35.07
C ASP A 89 -24.51 -11.24 -35.67
N LYS A 90 -24.27 -9.97 -36.04
CA LYS A 90 -23.11 -9.61 -36.87
C LYS A 90 -22.56 -8.23 -36.55
N TRP A 91 -21.23 -8.14 -36.56
CA TRP A 91 -20.49 -6.89 -36.57
C TRP A 91 -20.49 -6.26 -37.97
N MET A 92 -20.78 -4.97 -38.01
CA MET A 92 -20.68 -4.15 -39.21
C MET A 92 -19.87 -2.91 -38.90
N LYS A 93 -19.01 -2.52 -39.85
CA LYS A 93 -18.31 -1.24 -39.80
C LYS A 93 -18.84 -0.32 -40.89
N PHE A 94 -18.98 0.95 -40.54
CA PHE A 94 -19.50 2.00 -41.39
C PHE A 94 -18.54 3.17 -41.39
N GLN A 95 -18.35 3.78 -42.55
CA GLN A 95 -17.64 5.04 -42.67
C GLN A 95 -18.67 6.17 -42.73
N GLU A 96 -18.48 7.19 -41.89
CA GLU A 96 -19.32 8.38 -41.96
C GLU A 96 -18.94 9.25 -43.16
N THR A 97 -19.93 9.83 -43.83
CA THR A 97 -19.69 10.72 -44.98
C THR A 97 -18.80 11.89 -44.55
N GLY A 98 -17.63 12.03 -45.19
CA GLY A 98 -16.67 13.08 -44.86
C GLY A 98 -15.74 12.77 -43.68
N SER A 99 -15.80 11.55 -43.12
CA SER A 99 -14.85 11.07 -42.12
C SER A 99 -13.91 10.02 -42.72
N SER A 100 -12.65 10.02 -42.29
CA SER A 100 -11.70 8.93 -42.54
C SER A 100 -11.85 7.77 -41.54
N GLU A 101 -12.69 7.92 -40.52
CA GLU A 101 -12.83 6.96 -39.43
C GLU A 101 -13.98 5.98 -39.68
N TYR A 102 -13.75 4.73 -39.29
CA TYR A 102 -14.75 3.69 -39.28
C TYR A 102 -15.36 3.56 -37.90
N LYS A 103 -16.68 3.45 -37.86
CA LYS A 103 -17.48 3.20 -36.66
C LYS A 103 -18.02 1.77 -36.69
N TRP A 104 -17.91 1.07 -35.57
CA TRP A 104 -18.36 -0.32 -35.43
C TRP A 104 -19.72 -0.38 -34.76
N TYR A 105 -20.57 -1.30 -35.23
CA TYR A 105 -21.91 -1.56 -34.72
C TYR A 105 -22.11 -3.06 -34.66
N TYR A 106 -22.94 -3.52 -33.72
CA TYR A 106 -23.36 -4.91 -33.64
C TYR A 106 -24.86 -5.01 -33.76
N PHE A 107 -25.33 -5.91 -34.63
CA PHE A 107 -26.75 -6.23 -34.78
C PHE A 107 -27.03 -7.54 -34.05
N GLY A 108 -27.99 -7.52 -33.13
CA GLY A 108 -28.39 -8.72 -32.39
C GLY A 108 -29.27 -9.66 -33.23
N SER A 109 -29.74 -10.74 -32.62
CA SER A 109 -30.58 -11.76 -33.27
C SER A 109 -31.92 -11.25 -33.79
N SER A 110 -32.46 -10.18 -33.19
CA SER A 110 -33.65 -9.48 -33.69
C SER A 110 -33.39 -8.59 -34.91
N GLY A 111 -32.13 -8.44 -35.31
CA GLY A 111 -31.67 -7.50 -36.33
C GLY A 111 -31.60 -6.04 -35.88
N LYS A 112 -31.95 -5.75 -34.62
CA LYS A 112 -31.73 -4.42 -34.04
C LYS A 112 -30.26 -4.23 -33.73
N ALA A 113 -29.72 -3.06 -34.08
CA ALA A 113 -28.43 -2.60 -33.59
C ALA A 113 -28.48 -2.43 -32.07
N ILE A 114 -27.41 -2.86 -31.39
CA ILE A 114 -27.21 -2.63 -29.96
C ILE A 114 -26.86 -1.14 -29.77
N MET A 115 -27.51 -0.50 -28.80
CA MET A 115 -27.33 0.92 -28.49
C MET A 115 -27.49 1.15 -26.99
N ASP A 116 -26.85 2.20 -26.50
CA ASP A 116 -26.97 2.75 -25.15
C ASP A 116 -26.82 1.69 -24.04
N ASN A 117 -25.92 0.73 -24.23
CA ASN A 117 -25.76 -0.37 -23.31
C ASN A 117 -24.45 -1.15 -23.50
N TRP A 118 -24.07 -1.88 -22.46
CA TRP A 118 -23.11 -2.96 -22.51
C TRP A 118 -23.71 -4.22 -23.15
N SER A 119 -22.94 -4.90 -23.99
CA SER A 119 -23.33 -6.19 -24.57
C SER A 119 -22.16 -7.17 -24.58
N LYS A 120 -22.45 -8.42 -24.23
CA LYS A 120 -21.48 -9.51 -24.24
C LYS A 120 -21.54 -10.25 -25.57
N ILE A 121 -20.49 -10.10 -26.38
CA ILE A 121 -20.40 -10.65 -27.74
C ILE A 121 -19.13 -11.49 -27.80
N ASN A 122 -19.24 -12.77 -28.20
CA ASN A 122 -18.12 -13.71 -28.28
C ASN A 122 -17.25 -13.73 -27.00
N ASN A 123 -17.93 -13.78 -25.85
CA ASN A 123 -17.35 -13.78 -24.51
C ASN A 123 -16.57 -12.51 -24.09
N LYS A 124 -16.65 -11.42 -24.86
CA LYS A 124 -16.09 -10.11 -24.51
C LYS A 124 -17.21 -9.09 -24.32
N TRP A 125 -17.00 -8.12 -23.44
CA TRP A 125 -17.93 -7.01 -23.23
C TRP A 125 -17.57 -5.81 -24.09
N TYR A 126 -18.59 -5.19 -24.68
CA TYR A 126 -18.48 -4.00 -25.52
C TYR A 126 -19.53 -2.99 -25.08
N TYR A 127 -19.18 -1.71 -25.09
CA TYR A 127 -20.12 -0.63 -24.83
C TYR A 127 -20.51 0.06 -26.13
N PHE A 128 -21.81 0.32 -26.31
CA PHE A 128 -22.34 1.06 -27.45
C PHE A 128 -23.03 2.32 -26.95
N ASP A 129 -22.74 3.46 -27.59
CA ASP A 129 -23.37 4.73 -27.24
C ASP A 129 -24.84 4.80 -27.70
N SER A 130 -25.49 5.94 -27.45
CA SER A 130 -26.87 6.20 -27.88
C SER A 130 -27.09 6.15 -29.40
N ASN A 131 -26.02 6.26 -30.20
CA ASN A 131 -26.05 6.10 -31.64
C ASN A 131 -25.76 4.65 -32.05
N GLY A 132 -25.46 3.73 -31.13
CA GLY A 132 -25.08 2.35 -31.43
C GLY A 132 -23.63 2.21 -31.88
N GLU A 133 -22.81 3.26 -31.75
CA GLU A 133 -21.40 3.23 -32.07
C GLU A 133 -20.65 2.55 -30.93
N MET A 134 -19.87 1.52 -31.26
CA MET A 134 -19.01 0.83 -30.31
C MET A 134 -17.92 1.78 -29.81
N GLN A 135 -17.83 1.92 -28.50
CA GLN A 135 -16.88 2.82 -27.86
C GLN A 135 -15.53 2.15 -27.63
N THR A 136 -14.49 2.97 -27.69
CA THR A 136 -13.11 2.65 -27.27
C THR A 136 -12.65 3.72 -26.28
N GLY A 137 -11.63 3.44 -25.49
CA GLY A 137 -11.17 4.35 -24.44
C GLY A 137 -12.05 4.32 -23.19
N TRP A 138 -12.06 5.43 -22.46
CA TRP A 138 -12.80 5.56 -21.21
C TRP A 138 -14.32 5.61 -21.43
N VAL A 139 -15.06 4.83 -20.65
CA VAL A 139 -16.50 4.94 -20.51
C VAL A 139 -16.77 5.55 -19.13
N LEU A 140 -17.06 6.85 -19.13
CA LEU A 140 -17.12 7.66 -17.90
C LEU A 140 -18.31 7.31 -17.02
N ASP A 141 -19.43 6.84 -17.62
CA ASP A 141 -20.54 6.30 -16.85
C ASP A 141 -20.08 5.01 -16.15
N ASN A 142 -19.76 5.17 -14.86
CA ASN A 142 -19.22 4.14 -13.97
C ASN A 142 -17.75 3.71 -14.18
N MET A 143 -16.93 4.50 -14.89
CA MET A 143 -15.46 4.35 -14.98
C MET A 143 -14.96 2.97 -15.46
N TYR A 144 -15.25 2.63 -16.72
CA TYR A 144 -14.68 1.48 -17.42
C TYR A 144 -13.68 1.91 -18.49
N TYR A 145 -12.93 0.96 -19.03
CA TYR A 145 -12.05 1.20 -20.17
C TYR A 145 -12.21 0.11 -21.24
N CYS A 146 -12.48 0.54 -22.48
CA CYS A 146 -12.52 -0.31 -23.66
C CYS A 146 -11.21 -0.15 -24.43
N GLY A 147 -10.59 -1.26 -24.83
CA GLY A 147 -9.40 -1.23 -25.67
C GLY A 147 -9.68 -0.67 -27.07
N THR A 148 -8.62 -0.55 -27.89
CA THR A 148 -8.75 -0.18 -29.31
C THR A 148 -9.56 -1.19 -30.13
N ASP A 149 -9.68 -2.44 -29.65
CA ASP A 149 -10.58 -3.47 -30.19
C ASP A 149 -12.02 -3.37 -29.67
N GLY A 150 -12.34 -2.34 -28.87
CA GLY A 150 -13.64 -2.11 -28.23
C GLY A 150 -13.95 -3.01 -27.04
N ALA A 151 -13.12 -4.02 -26.79
CA ALA A 151 -13.33 -4.95 -25.69
C ALA A 151 -12.99 -4.28 -24.36
N MET A 152 -13.89 -4.43 -23.38
CA MET A 152 -13.67 -4.01 -22.00
C MET A 152 -12.40 -4.63 -21.42
N ARG A 153 -11.58 -3.81 -20.76
CA ARG A 153 -10.37 -4.24 -20.06
C ARG A 153 -10.68 -4.55 -18.60
N THR A 154 -9.93 -5.51 -18.07
CA THR A 154 -9.88 -5.87 -16.65
C THR A 154 -8.41 -5.93 -16.22
N GLY A 155 -8.16 -6.04 -14.92
CA GLY A 155 -6.82 -6.05 -14.34
C GLY A 155 -6.09 -4.71 -14.47
N TRP A 156 -4.77 -4.78 -14.41
CA TRP A 156 -3.89 -3.61 -14.48
C TRP A 156 -3.77 -3.03 -15.90
N GLN A 157 -3.93 -1.72 -16.04
CA GLN A 157 -3.75 -1.00 -17.31
C GLN A 157 -2.96 0.31 -17.08
N LYS A 158 -1.92 0.58 -17.89
CA LYS A 158 -1.20 1.86 -17.90
C LYS A 158 -1.84 2.79 -18.95
N LEU A 159 -2.58 3.81 -18.51
CA LEU A 159 -3.45 4.63 -19.34
C LEU A 159 -3.27 6.12 -19.05
N PHE A 160 -3.59 6.97 -20.02
CA PHE A 160 -3.81 8.39 -19.75
C PHE A 160 -5.05 8.57 -18.85
N PRO A 161 -5.06 9.58 -17.96
CA PRO A 161 -6.23 9.90 -17.17
C PRO A 161 -7.46 10.19 -18.05
N PRO A 162 -8.68 9.93 -17.57
CA PRO A 162 -9.92 10.09 -18.34
C PRO A 162 -10.20 11.54 -18.75
N ASP A 163 -9.80 12.50 -17.93
CA ASP A 163 -9.78 13.93 -18.21
C ASP A 163 -8.32 14.41 -18.07
N SER A 164 -7.84 15.23 -19.00
CA SER A 164 -6.42 15.58 -19.16
C SER A 164 -5.85 16.52 -18.07
N ASP A 165 -6.40 16.48 -16.85
CA ASP A 165 -5.91 17.22 -15.70
C ASP A 165 -4.65 16.53 -15.18
N TYR A 166 -3.55 16.72 -15.92
CA TYR A 166 -2.21 16.29 -15.56
C TYR A 166 -1.80 16.95 -14.23
N ASP A 167 -1.55 16.12 -13.23
CA ASP A 167 -1.03 16.50 -11.92
C ASP A 167 0.45 16.08 -11.84
N PRO A 168 1.40 17.04 -11.89
CA PRO A 168 2.83 16.73 -11.95
C PRO A 168 3.39 16.10 -10.68
N ASP A 169 2.66 16.14 -9.56
CA ASP A 169 3.14 15.63 -8.26
C ASP A 169 2.81 14.13 -8.06
N ARG A 170 2.19 13.46 -9.05
CA ARG A 170 1.85 12.03 -8.99
C ARG A 170 3.02 11.13 -9.38
N VAL A 171 3.47 10.31 -8.44
CA VAL A 171 4.56 9.35 -8.65
C VAL A 171 4.02 7.97 -9.05
N SER A 172 4.01 7.67 -10.35
CA SER A 172 3.66 6.34 -10.86
C SER A 172 4.82 5.34 -10.70
N PRO A 173 4.54 4.04 -10.51
CA PRO A 173 5.59 3.02 -10.52
C PRO A 173 6.33 2.98 -11.87
N GLY A 174 7.65 3.28 -11.82
CA GLY A 174 8.58 3.12 -12.95
C GLY A 174 8.80 4.34 -13.84
N ASP A 175 8.36 5.55 -13.47
CA ASP A 175 8.57 6.74 -14.28
C ASP A 175 9.96 7.37 -14.05
N GLU A 176 10.95 6.83 -14.75
CA GLU A 176 12.03 7.64 -15.30
C GLU A 176 11.63 8.06 -16.72
N GLY A 177 10.92 9.20 -16.85
CA GLY A 177 10.50 9.78 -18.14
C GLY A 177 8.98 9.79 -18.32
N ASP A 178 8.34 10.84 -17.80
CA ASP A 178 6.88 11.06 -17.75
C ASP A 178 6.20 10.91 -19.13
N ASP A 179 5.51 9.77 -19.32
CA ASP A 179 4.67 9.50 -20.49
C ASP A 179 3.21 9.93 -20.29
N GLY A 180 2.90 10.62 -19.18
CA GLY A 180 1.57 11.10 -18.80
C GLY A 180 0.57 10.00 -18.46
N LYS A 181 1.02 8.74 -18.29
CA LYS A 181 0.14 7.60 -18.03
C LYS A 181 0.30 7.08 -16.61
N HIS A 182 -0.83 6.67 -16.05
CA HIS A 182 -0.89 6.08 -14.73
C HIS A 182 -1.39 4.65 -14.77
N TRP A 183 -1.02 3.87 -13.77
CA TRP A 183 -1.54 2.53 -13.58
C TRP A 183 -2.89 2.57 -12.87
N TYR A 184 -3.88 1.96 -13.49
CA TYR A 184 -5.22 1.77 -12.93
C TYR A 184 -5.52 0.27 -12.82
N TYR A 185 -6.29 -0.10 -11.80
CA TYR A 185 -6.78 -1.46 -11.65
C TYR A 185 -8.28 -1.53 -11.94
N PHE A 186 -8.66 -2.42 -12.86
CA PHE A 186 -10.05 -2.72 -13.18
C PHE A 186 -10.41 -4.09 -12.62
N SER A 187 -11.48 -4.17 -11.82
CA SER A 187 -11.95 -5.44 -11.25
C SER A 187 -12.41 -6.42 -12.34
N ASP A 188 -12.76 -7.65 -11.98
CA ASP A 188 -13.32 -8.65 -12.91
C ASP A 188 -14.63 -8.18 -13.57
N SER A 189 -15.35 -7.26 -12.92
CA SER A 189 -16.53 -6.58 -13.50
C SER A 189 -16.18 -5.57 -14.59
N GLY A 190 -14.90 -5.22 -14.73
CA GLY A 190 -14.38 -4.15 -15.59
C GLY A 190 -14.43 -2.76 -14.96
N LYS A 191 -15.04 -2.60 -13.78
CA LYS A 191 -15.09 -1.30 -13.11
C LYS A 191 -13.73 -0.95 -12.51
N LYS A 192 -13.26 0.29 -12.76
CA LYS A 192 -12.05 0.85 -12.15
C LYS A 192 -12.20 0.89 -10.62
N TYR A 193 -11.16 0.43 -9.91
CA TYR A 193 -11.08 0.62 -8.48
C TYR A 193 -10.78 2.08 -8.14
N MET A 194 -11.57 2.63 -7.23
CA MET A 194 -11.35 3.95 -6.63
C MET A 194 -11.55 3.82 -5.12
N PRO A 195 -10.60 4.29 -4.30
CA PRO A 195 -10.80 4.36 -2.85
C PRO A 195 -12.09 5.11 -2.50
N LYS A 196 -12.77 4.64 -1.46
CA LYS A 196 -13.91 5.33 -0.85
C LYS A 196 -13.61 5.51 0.64
N ASP A 197 -14.07 6.62 1.20
CA ASP A 197 -14.05 6.87 2.65
C ASP A 197 -12.66 6.67 3.27
N THR A 198 -11.63 7.28 2.67
CA THR A 198 -10.26 7.19 3.18
C THR A 198 -10.07 8.11 4.38
N SER A 199 -9.37 7.61 5.40
CA SER A 199 -8.97 8.39 6.58
C SER A 199 -7.87 9.41 6.29
N GLY A 200 -7.06 9.18 5.24
CA GLY A 200 -6.06 10.11 4.73
C GLY A 200 -6.24 10.35 3.22
N ASP A 201 -5.22 10.93 2.59
CA ASP A 201 -5.26 11.33 1.17
C ASP A 201 -5.24 10.15 0.20
N TYR A 202 -4.84 8.96 0.69
CA TYR A 202 -4.66 7.76 -0.12
C TYR A 202 -5.34 6.52 0.48
N GLY A 203 -5.75 5.60 -0.38
CA GLY A 203 -6.38 4.33 0.00
C GLY A 203 -5.49 3.11 -0.22
N THR A 204 -5.41 2.21 0.79
CA THR A 204 -4.79 0.89 0.62
C THR A 204 -5.82 -0.13 0.11
N TYR A 205 -5.50 -0.86 -0.96
CA TYR A 205 -6.36 -1.94 -1.48
C TYR A 205 -5.55 -3.21 -1.79
N LYS A 206 -6.14 -4.38 -1.53
CA LYS A 206 -5.51 -5.68 -1.81
C LYS A 206 -6.02 -6.28 -3.11
N ILE A 207 -5.08 -6.61 -3.99
CA ILE A 207 -5.31 -7.31 -5.25
C ILE A 207 -4.53 -8.61 -5.18
N ASP A 208 -5.22 -9.74 -5.25
CA ASP A 208 -4.64 -11.09 -5.11
C ASP A 208 -3.75 -11.25 -3.86
N GLY A 209 -4.18 -10.64 -2.75
CA GLY A 209 -3.48 -10.68 -1.46
C GLY A 209 -2.33 -9.68 -1.32
N VAL A 210 -1.92 -9.00 -2.40
CA VAL A 210 -0.87 -7.97 -2.39
C VAL A 210 -1.51 -6.60 -2.21
N ALA A 211 -1.02 -5.80 -1.27
CA ALA A 211 -1.54 -4.47 -0.99
C ALA A 211 -0.84 -3.40 -1.84
N TYR A 212 -1.65 -2.49 -2.40
CA TYR A 212 -1.27 -1.36 -3.24
C TYR A 212 -1.92 -0.07 -2.73
N CYS A 213 -1.37 1.08 -3.12
CA CYS A 213 -1.87 2.40 -2.77
C CYS A 213 -2.54 3.06 -3.95
N PHE A 214 -3.66 3.73 -3.75
CA PHE A 214 -4.35 4.48 -4.79
C PHE A 214 -4.72 5.87 -4.30
N ASP A 215 -4.63 6.87 -5.18
CA ASP A 215 -5.21 8.20 -4.94
C ASP A 215 -6.74 8.20 -5.13
N SER A 216 -7.36 9.36 -4.92
CA SER A 216 -8.82 9.54 -5.06
C SER A 216 -9.35 9.25 -6.46
N ASP A 217 -8.51 9.33 -7.50
CA ASP A 217 -8.89 9.02 -8.88
C ASP A 217 -8.67 7.55 -9.24
N GLY A 218 -8.11 6.77 -8.31
CA GLY A 218 -7.81 5.36 -8.48
C GLY A 218 -6.51 5.09 -9.25
N ALA A 219 -5.64 6.09 -9.41
CA ALA A 219 -4.30 5.87 -9.94
C ALA A 219 -3.39 5.30 -8.85
N LEU A 220 -2.55 4.34 -9.23
CA LEU A 220 -1.60 3.66 -8.35
C LEU A 220 -0.50 4.60 -7.91
N GLN A 221 -0.21 4.60 -6.61
CA GLN A 221 0.78 5.46 -5.97
C GLN A 221 1.92 4.62 -5.39
N THR A 222 3.13 5.21 -5.35
CA THR A 222 4.34 4.60 -4.79
C THR A 222 4.99 5.51 -3.75
N GLY A 223 6.00 5.00 -3.03
CA GLY A 223 6.72 5.74 -2.00
C GLY A 223 5.95 5.83 -0.68
N TRP A 224 6.30 6.82 0.13
CA TRP A 224 5.57 7.15 1.35
C TRP A 224 4.23 7.81 1.03
N LYS A 225 3.16 7.27 1.61
CA LYS A 225 1.81 7.81 1.44
C LYS A 225 1.09 7.84 2.78
N ASN A 226 0.55 9.01 3.12
CA ASN A 226 -0.31 9.19 4.28
C ASN A 226 -1.68 8.57 3.99
N VAL A 227 -1.92 7.39 4.54
CA VAL A 227 -3.18 6.67 4.36
C VAL A 227 -4.16 6.91 5.51
N GLY A 228 -3.69 7.59 6.57
CA GLY A 228 -4.39 7.73 7.85
C GLY A 228 -4.58 6.38 8.55
N VAL A 229 -4.53 6.38 9.88
CA VAL A 229 -4.97 5.23 10.69
C VAL A 229 -5.82 5.74 11.85
N ASP A 230 -6.87 5.01 12.23
CA ASP A 230 -7.90 5.48 13.17
C ASP A 230 -7.36 5.85 14.58
N ASN A 231 -6.15 5.41 14.96
CA ASN A 231 -5.54 5.68 16.26
C ASN A 231 -4.00 5.68 16.16
N ALA A 232 -3.42 6.61 15.40
CA ALA A 232 -1.97 6.80 15.41
C ALA A 232 -1.51 7.42 16.74
N ASP A 233 -0.57 6.78 17.42
CA ASP A 233 0.12 7.37 18.58
C ASP A 233 1.22 8.35 18.14
N TYR A 234 1.76 8.14 16.93
CA TYR A 234 2.87 8.91 16.36
C TYR A 234 2.63 9.20 14.87
N ASP A 235 3.06 10.37 14.39
CA ASP A 235 2.77 10.83 13.02
C ASP A 235 3.20 9.83 11.94
N ILE A 236 4.37 9.21 12.09
CA ILE A 236 4.89 8.19 11.16
C ILE A 236 3.95 6.99 10.97
N GLN A 237 3.06 6.71 11.93
CA GLN A 237 2.13 5.58 11.83
C GLN A 237 0.96 5.83 10.87
N ASN A 238 0.70 7.10 10.51
CA ASN A 238 -0.26 7.44 9.46
C ASN A 238 0.27 7.11 8.06
N TYR A 239 1.58 6.90 7.94
CA TYR A 239 2.23 6.63 6.67
C TYR A 239 2.43 5.14 6.44
N LYS A 240 2.39 4.75 5.17
CA LYS A 240 2.84 3.45 4.68
C LYS A 240 3.79 3.66 3.52
N TYR A 241 4.70 2.70 3.33
CA TYR A 241 5.64 2.74 2.22
C TYR A 241 5.32 1.67 1.19
N TYR A 242 5.17 2.08 -0.07
CA TYR A 242 4.95 1.23 -1.22
C TYR A 242 6.18 1.28 -2.11
N ASP A 243 6.76 0.13 -2.47
CA ASP A 243 7.96 0.12 -3.30
C ASP A 243 7.72 0.61 -4.73
N SER A 244 8.78 0.68 -5.53
CA SER A 244 8.73 1.11 -6.94
C SER A 244 7.87 0.22 -7.84
N SER A 245 7.39 -0.94 -7.36
CA SER A 245 6.39 -1.75 -8.05
C SER A 245 4.95 -1.52 -7.55
N GLY A 246 4.77 -0.56 -6.64
CA GLY A 246 3.50 -0.23 -5.98
C GLY A 246 3.14 -1.12 -4.79
N LYS A 247 4.02 -2.06 -4.40
CA LYS A 247 3.68 -3.05 -3.37
C LYS A 247 3.99 -2.53 -1.98
N LEU A 248 3.05 -2.72 -1.06
CA LEU A 248 3.23 -2.36 0.35
C LEU A 248 4.40 -3.12 0.97
N ARG A 249 5.31 -2.40 1.63
CA ARG A 249 6.43 -3.01 2.36
C ARG A 249 6.02 -3.46 3.75
N THR A 250 6.59 -4.58 4.17
CA THR A 250 6.49 -5.14 5.51
C THR A 250 7.88 -5.63 5.94
N GLY A 251 8.12 -5.69 7.25
CA GLY A 251 9.43 -6.04 7.81
C GLY A 251 10.43 -4.89 7.76
N TRP A 252 11.72 -5.23 7.84
CA TRP A 252 12.81 -4.25 7.81
C TRP A 252 13.00 -3.67 6.41
N TYR A 253 13.11 -2.35 6.33
CA TYR A 253 13.45 -1.67 5.09
C TYR A 253 14.11 -0.31 5.40
N SER A 254 15.13 0.03 4.62
CA SER A 254 15.84 1.31 4.72
C SER A 254 15.43 2.21 3.57
N VAL A 255 15.00 3.43 3.87
CA VAL A 255 14.54 4.39 2.87
C VAL A 255 14.64 5.81 3.41
N GLU A 256 14.67 6.79 2.50
CA GLU A 256 14.48 8.19 2.85
C GLU A 256 13.14 8.36 3.59
N PRO A 257 13.10 9.11 4.70
CA PRO A 257 11.85 9.34 5.45
C PRO A 257 10.77 10.06 4.64
N PRO A 258 9.51 10.07 5.11
CA PRO A 258 8.47 10.90 4.48
C PRO A 258 8.89 12.37 4.47
N GLU A 259 8.76 13.05 3.33
CA GLU A 259 9.18 14.45 3.16
C GLU A 259 8.45 15.43 4.09
N ASP A 260 7.19 15.12 4.44
CA ASP A 260 6.37 15.92 5.34
C ASP A 260 6.76 15.79 6.82
N LEU A 261 7.65 14.84 7.16
CA LEU A 261 8.13 14.61 8.51
C LEU A 261 9.58 15.05 8.65
N THR A 262 9.90 15.69 9.77
CA THR A 262 11.23 16.29 10.00
C THR A 262 11.92 15.72 11.24
N GLY A 263 13.22 16.00 11.38
CA GLY A 263 14.01 15.63 12.55
C GLY A 263 14.60 14.22 12.54
N TYR A 264 14.71 13.61 11.36
CA TYR A 264 15.50 12.39 11.15
C TYR A 264 17.01 12.70 11.21
N GLU A 265 17.81 11.72 11.61
CA GLU A 265 19.26 11.91 11.80
C GLU A 265 20.00 11.84 10.46
N ASP A 266 19.59 10.91 9.59
CA ASP A 266 20.21 10.64 8.31
C ASP A 266 19.24 10.86 7.14
N GLU A 267 19.80 11.00 5.94
CA GLU A 267 19.02 11.03 4.69
C GLU A 267 18.22 9.73 4.48
N VAL A 268 18.80 8.58 4.87
CA VAL A 268 18.17 7.25 4.75
C VAL A 268 18.13 6.59 6.11
N GLU A 269 16.94 6.17 6.51
CA GLU A 269 16.68 5.64 7.84
C GLU A 269 16.15 4.21 7.79
N TRP A 270 16.37 3.45 8.87
CA TRP A 270 15.79 2.11 9.01
C TRP A 270 14.42 2.17 9.67
N PHE A 271 13.47 1.46 9.07
CA PHE A 271 12.13 1.28 9.61
C PHE A 271 11.78 -0.21 9.68
N TYR A 272 10.97 -0.58 10.67
CA TYR A 272 10.32 -1.88 10.70
C TYR A 272 8.82 -1.71 10.48
N PHE A 273 8.35 -2.15 9.32
CA PHE A 273 6.93 -2.12 8.96
C PHE A 273 6.24 -3.37 9.50
N SER A 274 5.11 -3.19 10.19
CA SER A 274 4.30 -4.30 10.67
C SER A 274 3.66 -5.08 9.48
N THR A 275 2.99 -6.19 9.74
CA THR A 275 2.34 -7.00 8.68
C THR A 275 1.25 -6.24 7.91
N ASN A 276 0.68 -5.19 8.50
CA ASN A 276 -0.27 -4.29 7.84
C ASN A 276 0.40 -3.07 7.17
N GLY A 277 1.74 -2.99 7.20
CA GLY A 277 2.54 -1.91 6.64
C GLY A 277 2.70 -0.68 7.53
N THR A 278 2.15 -0.64 8.74
CA THR A 278 2.36 0.49 9.67
C THR A 278 3.76 0.43 10.28
N PRO A 279 4.58 1.50 10.22
CA PRO A 279 5.87 1.56 10.89
C PRO A 279 5.75 1.35 12.40
N LYS A 280 6.67 0.58 12.99
CA LYS A 280 6.84 0.55 14.45
C LYS A 280 7.45 1.87 14.90
N ALA A 281 6.85 2.45 15.92
CA ALA A 281 7.31 3.67 16.59
C ALA A 281 7.11 3.53 18.10
N GLY A 282 7.76 4.38 18.85
CA GLY A 282 7.70 4.42 20.31
C GLY A 282 7.86 5.84 20.84
N PRO A 283 7.98 6.02 22.15
CA PRO A 283 7.98 7.35 22.75
C PRO A 283 9.29 8.10 22.45
N LYS A 284 9.30 9.39 22.77
CA LYS A 284 10.49 10.23 22.69
C LYS A 284 11.59 9.71 23.61
N GLU A 285 12.81 10.13 23.32
CA GLU A 285 13.98 9.82 24.14
C GLU A 285 13.71 10.17 25.62
N GLY A 286 14.04 9.25 26.53
CA GLY A 286 13.81 9.41 27.97
C GLY A 286 12.39 9.08 28.48
N GLU A 287 11.41 8.88 27.60
CA GLU A 287 10.02 8.56 27.99
C GLU A 287 9.67 7.06 27.89
N ALA A 288 10.60 6.25 27.36
CA ALA A 288 10.40 4.82 27.15
C ALA A 288 10.09 4.06 28.44
N THR A 289 9.17 3.11 28.32
CA THR A 289 8.82 2.13 29.36
C THR A 289 9.12 0.72 28.86
N THR A 290 9.12 -0.26 29.76
CA THR A 290 9.28 -1.67 29.37
C THR A 290 8.19 -2.19 28.43
N GLN A 291 7.03 -1.52 28.33
CA GLN A 291 5.97 -1.88 27.39
C GLN A 291 6.29 -1.50 25.95
N ASN A 292 7.21 -0.56 25.73
CA ASN A 292 7.64 -0.14 24.40
C ASN A 292 8.68 -1.09 23.78
N LEU A 293 9.22 -2.03 24.56
CA LEU A 293 10.18 -3.02 24.08
C LEU A 293 9.49 -3.99 23.10
N THR A 294 10.00 -4.05 21.88
CA THR A 294 9.42 -4.83 20.79
C THR A 294 10.34 -5.99 20.41
N LYS A 295 9.81 -7.21 20.40
CA LYS A 295 10.57 -8.40 19.99
C LYS A 295 10.29 -8.74 18.53
N ILE A 296 11.35 -8.78 17.71
CA ILE A 296 11.30 -9.13 16.28
C ILE A 296 12.34 -10.21 16.02
N ASN A 297 11.92 -11.36 15.51
CA ASN A 297 12.79 -12.49 15.17
C ASN A 297 13.79 -12.86 16.28
N GLY A 298 13.32 -12.90 17.53
CA GLY A 298 14.14 -13.29 18.69
C GLY A 298 14.95 -12.16 19.32
N LYS A 299 15.14 -11.02 18.63
CA LYS A 299 15.86 -9.85 19.15
C LYS A 299 14.88 -8.80 19.70
N THR A 300 15.30 -8.05 20.72
CA THR A 300 14.50 -6.97 21.32
C THR A 300 15.01 -5.62 20.84
N TYR A 301 14.08 -4.77 20.44
CA TYR A 301 14.31 -3.42 19.93
C TYR A 301 13.49 -2.43 20.77
N LEU A 302 13.90 -1.17 20.73
CA LEU A 302 13.10 -0.02 21.13
C LEU A 302 13.09 0.93 19.92
N PHE A 303 11.97 1.61 19.69
CA PHE A 303 11.80 2.54 18.57
C PHE A 303 11.52 3.93 19.13
N ASN A 304 11.99 4.97 18.44
CA ASN A 304 11.65 6.36 18.74
C ASN A 304 10.30 6.75 18.11
N ASP A 305 9.88 7.99 18.35
CA ASP A 305 8.64 8.59 17.84
C ASP A 305 8.61 8.79 16.33
N LYS A 306 9.77 8.71 15.69
CA LYS A 306 9.93 8.79 14.24
C LYS A 306 9.96 7.44 13.53
N GLY A 307 9.91 6.35 14.29
CA GLY A 307 9.84 4.98 13.78
C GLY A 307 11.20 4.30 13.54
N ASN A 308 12.30 4.90 14.00
CA ASN A 308 13.65 4.37 13.85
C ASN A 308 14.05 3.54 15.09
N PRO A 309 14.80 2.44 14.92
CA PRO A 309 15.29 1.65 16.04
C PRO A 309 16.37 2.42 16.80
N VAL A 310 16.19 2.57 18.11
CA VAL A 310 17.14 3.29 18.97
C VAL A 310 18.39 2.44 19.23
N TYR A 311 19.50 3.12 19.46
CA TYR A 311 20.79 2.54 19.83
C TYR A 311 21.35 3.22 21.08
N GLY A 312 22.49 2.75 21.57
CA GLY A 312 23.16 3.34 22.71
C GLY A 312 22.49 3.05 24.05
N LEU A 313 22.88 3.83 25.06
CA LEU A 313 22.40 3.74 26.43
C LEU A 313 21.04 4.46 26.54
N GLN A 314 20.03 3.75 27.04
CA GLN A 314 18.65 4.22 27.09
C GLN A 314 18.10 4.19 28.52
N LYS A 315 17.48 5.29 28.94
CA LYS A 315 16.75 5.39 30.21
C LYS A 315 15.35 4.82 30.01
N VAL A 316 15.04 3.70 30.69
CA VAL A 316 13.74 3.02 30.53
C VAL A 316 13.04 2.91 31.88
N ARG A 317 11.81 3.42 31.94
CA ARG A 317 10.94 3.32 33.11
C ARG A 317 10.46 1.88 33.32
N ILE A 318 10.43 1.44 34.57
CA ILE A 318 10.12 0.08 34.97
C ILE A 318 8.85 0.04 35.85
N GLY A 319 7.94 -0.88 35.53
CA GLY A 319 6.67 -1.02 36.25
C GLY A 319 5.73 0.16 36.01
N SER A 320 4.83 0.42 36.96
CA SER A 320 3.87 1.53 36.94
C SER A 320 4.33 2.76 37.75
N SER A 321 5.62 2.81 38.10
CA SER A 321 6.21 3.84 38.97
C SER A 321 7.11 4.79 38.17
N THR A 322 7.63 5.84 38.83
CA THR A 322 8.64 6.74 38.26
C THR A 322 10.05 6.12 38.23
N GLU A 323 10.21 4.88 38.69
CA GLU A 323 11.49 4.16 38.67
C GLU A 323 11.96 3.89 37.24
N TYR A 324 13.28 3.96 37.04
CA TYR A 324 13.93 3.66 35.78
C TYR A 324 15.22 2.89 36.00
N THR A 325 15.73 2.30 34.92
CA THR A 325 17.09 1.72 34.88
C THR A 325 17.65 1.84 33.47
N ALA A 326 18.94 1.56 33.31
CA ALA A 326 19.57 1.52 32.01
C ALA A 326 19.15 0.28 31.22
N TYR A 327 18.98 0.46 29.91
CA TYR A 327 19.07 -0.58 28.90
C TYR A 327 20.10 -0.14 27.88
N TYR A 328 20.75 -1.07 27.20
CA TYR A 328 21.71 -0.76 26.16
C TYR A 328 21.33 -1.47 24.86
N PHE A 329 21.25 -0.72 23.77
CA PHE A 329 20.83 -1.21 22.45
C PHE A 329 21.98 -1.33 21.45
N GLY A 330 23.22 -1.39 21.93
CA GLY A 330 24.39 -1.53 21.05
C GLY A 330 24.70 -0.24 20.30
N ASP A 331 25.30 -0.40 19.12
CA ASP A 331 25.57 0.68 18.18
C ASP A 331 24.42 0.84 17.16
N LYS A 332 24.48 1.89 16.33
CA LYS A 332 23.47 2.17 15.29
C LYS A 332 23.30 1.03 14.28
N LYS A 333 24.33 0.21 14.07
CA LYS A 333 24.27 -0.95 13.16
C LYS A 333 23.49 -2.11 13.76
N THR A 334 23.56 -2.28 15.08
CA THR A 334 22.96 -3.40 15.79
C THR A 334 21.59 -3.06 16.35
N SER A 335 21.38 -1.86 16.90
CA SER A 335 20.15 -1.31 17.50
C SER A 335 19.28 -2.34 18.22
N THR A 336 19.92 -3.23 18.98
CA THR A 336 19.29 -4.39 19.62
C THR A 336 19.71 -4.48 21.07
N MET A 337 18.78 -4.86 21.93
CA MET A 337 19.00 -4.94 23.37
C MET A 337 20.13 -5.93 23.69
N GLN A 338 21.15 -5.41 24.37
CA GLN A 338 22.34 -6.15 24.76
C GLN A 338 22.22 -6.67 26.20
N LYS A 339 23.08 -7.65 26.53
CA LYS A 339 23.07 -8.37 27.81
C LYS A 339 24.50 -8.65 28.28
N GLY A 340 24.67 -8.87 29.58
CA GLY A 340 25.95 -9.20 30.19
C GLY A 340 26.83 -7.97 30.44
N LYS A 341 28.13 -8.20 30.63
CA LYS A 341 29.12 -7.16 30.93
C LYS A 341 29.59 -6.48 29.64
N ILE A 342 29.43 -5.16 29.55
CA ILE A 342 29.69 -4.39 28.32
C ILE A 342 30.34 -3.04 28.69
N LYS A 343 31.25 -2.53 27.85
CA LYS A 343 31.74 -1.16 27.95
C LYS A 343 30.82 -0.25 27.12
N VAL A 344 30.28 0.81 27.73
CA VAL A 344 29.24 1.67 27.15
C VAL A 344 29.71 3.12 27.22
N SER A 345 29.50 3.86 26.13
CA SER A 345 29.61 5.33 26.14
C SER A 345 28.35 5.93 26.76
N GLU A 346 28.53 6.77 27.77
CA GLU A 346 27.49 7.56 28.41
C GLU A 346 27.23 8.86 27.63
N GLY A 347 26.23 9.65 28.06
CA GLY A 347 25.77 10.86 27.37
C GLY A 347 26.81 11.99 27.28
N ASP A 348 27.79 12.02 28.18
CA ASP A 348 28.92 12.95 28.17
C ASP A 348 30.10 12.46 27.28
N GLY A 349 29.96 11.31 26.62
CA GLY A 349 31.01 10.65 25.86
C GLY A 349 32.02 9.88 26.71
N GLY A 350 31.87 9.88 28.03
CA GLY A 350 32.66 9.04 28.93
C GLY A 350 32.32 7.57 28.74
N GLU A 351 33.31 6.68 28.87
CA GLU A 351 33.06 5.25 28.78
C GLU A 351 33.07 4.59 30.15
N GLU A 352 32.05 3.77 30.42
CA GLU A 352 31.99 2.98 31.63
C GLU A 352 31.63 1.52 31.42
N THR A 353 32.01 0.70 32.40
CA THR A 353 31.61 -0.71 32.41
C THR A 353 30.21 -0.85 32.97
N TYR A 354 29.36 -1.56 32.23
CA TYR A 354 28.01 -1.92 32.63
C TYR A 354 27.82 -3.42 32.78
N TYR A 355 26.81 -3.81 33.53
CA TYR A 355 26.26 -5.16 33.53
C TYR A 355 24.74 -5.11 33.31
N PHE A 356 24.27 -5.74 32.23
CA PHE A 356 22.86 -5.91 31.92
C PHE A 356 22.42 -7.35 32.20
N SER A 357 21.30 -7.51 32.90
CA SER A 357 20.72 -8.82 33.22
C SER A 357 20.18 -9.55 31.97
N ASP A 358 19.71 -10.78 32.13
CA ASP A 358 19.09 -11.54 31.03
C ASP A 358 17.82 -10.89 30.47
N SER A 359 17.18 -10.03 31.27
CA SER A 359 16.05 -9.19 30.87
C SER A 359 16.45 -7.92 30.12
N GLY A 360 17.76 -7.65 29.98
CA GLY A 360 18.32 -6.41 29.44
C GLY A 360 18.39 -5.25 30.45
N ARG A 361 17.71 -5.36 31.60
CA ARG A 361 17.76 -4.36 32.67
C ARG A 361 19.18 -4.19 33.22
N GLY A 362 19.61 -2.95 33.40
CA GLY A 362 20.79 -2.57 34.15
C GLY A 362 20.74 -3.17 35.54
N TYR A 363 21.78 -3.92 35.90
CA TYR A 363 21.85 -4.65 37.15
C TYR A 363 22.17 -3.74 38.33
N THR A 364 21.46 -3.94 39.44
CA THR A 364 21.72 -3.25 40.71
C THR A 364 22.10 -4.28 41.76
N GLY A 365 23.28 -4.12 42.37
CA GLY A 365 23.85 -5.02 43.37
C GLY A 365 25.19 -5.63 42.96
N VAL A 366 25.58 -6.72 43.62
CA VAL A 366 26.89 -7.35 43.41
C VAL A 366 26.81 -8.46 42.37
N LYS A 367 27.57 -8.32 41.26
CA LYS A 367 27.68 -9.33 40.20
C LYS A 367 29.13 -9.64 39.92
N ASP A 368 29.47 -10.93 39.94
CA ASP A 368 30.82 -11.45 39.66
C ASP A 368 31.93 -10.76 40.48
N GLY A 369 31.58 -10.36 41.70
CA GLY A 369 32.49 -9.67 42.64
C GLY A 369 32.57 -8.16 42.49
N TYR A 370 31.83 -7.55 41.56
CA TYR A 370 31.80 -6.10 41.32
C TYR A 370 30.44 -5.50 41.68
N LEU A 371 30.41 -4.24 42.09
CA LEU A 371 29.19 -3.53 42.45
C LEU A 371 28.64 -2.75 41.25
N TYR A 372 27.35 -2.89 40.98
CA TYR A 372 26.66 -2.16 39.92
C TYR A 372 25.43 -1.44 40.46
N TYR A 373 25.10 -0.29 39.87
CA TYR A 373 23.86 0.45 40.12
C TYR A 373 23.26 0.90 38.80
N MET A 374 22.00 0.54 38.54
CA MET A 374 21.34 0.72 37.23
C MET A 374 22.19 0.18 36.08
N GLY A 375 22.98 -0.86 36.32
CA GLY A 375 23.92 -1.44 35.39
C GLY A 375 25.30 -0.80 35.41
N ARG A 376 25.49 0.46 35.85
CA ARG A 376 26.78 1.16 35.85
C ARG A 376 27.71 0.67 36.97
N LEU A 377 28.97 0.37 36.66
CA LEU A 377 29.98 -0.06 37.62
C LEU A 377 30.23 1.03 38.67
N GLN A 378 30.19 0.64 39.94
CA GLN A 378 30.47 1.52 41.08
C GLN A 378 31.87 1.22 41.61
N ARG A 379 32.68 2.27 41.80
CA ARG A 379 34.05 2.18 42.31
C ARG A 379 34.36 3.31 43.29
N ALA A 380 35.36 3.05 44.13
CA ALA A 380 35.91 4.08 45.00
C ALA A 380 36.45 5.24 44.17
N GLU A 381 36.35 6.48 44.69
CA GLU A 381 36.92 7.67 44.04
C GLU A 381 38.43 7.55 43.81
N ASP A 382 38.94 8.35 42.87
CA ASP A 382 40.37 8.35 42.55
C ASP A 382 41.21 8.68 43.78
N GLY A 383 42.22 7.84 44.04
CA GLY A 383 43.06 7.92 45.24
C GLY A 383 42.48 7.22 46.48
N VAL A 384 41.21 6.80 46.46
CA VAL A 384 40.58 6.06 47.56
C VAL A 384 40.73 4.55 47.36
N ARG A 385 41.39 3.87 48.30
CA ARG A 385 41.64 2.42 48.19
C ARG A 385 40.38 1.59 48.38
N TYR A 386 39.56 1.95 49.35
CA TYR A 386 38.28 1.30 49.65
C TYR A 386 37.28 2.35 50.11
N GLU A 387 36.05 2.24 49.63
CA GLU A 387 34.97 3.19 49.91
C GLU A 387 33.64 2.46 50.10
N PRO A 388 32.85 2.77 51.15
CA PRO A 388 31.49 2.30 51.29
C PRO A 388 30.52 3.08 50.39
N ILE A 389 29.74 2.37 49.57
CA ILE A 389 28.70 2.92 48.70
C ILE A 389 27.35 2.30 49.07
N THR A 390 26.34 3.12 49.29
CA THR A 390 24.98 2.69 49.63
C THR A 390 24.16 2.45 48.37
N ILE A 391 23.64 1.23 48.19
CA ILE A 391 22.79 0.88 47.05
C ILE A 391 21.34 0.71 47.51
N PRO A 392 20.36 1.34 46.85
CA PRO A 392 18.96 1.06 47.10
C PRO A 392 18.58 -0.33 46.56
N ALA A 393 17.82 -1.08 47.36
CA ALA A 393 17.33 -2.42 47.07
C ALA A 393 15.86 -2.54 47.53
N GLY A 394 14.93 -2.18 46.64
CA GLY A 394 13.52 -2.03 46.98
C GLY A 394 13.33 -0.95 48.05
N ASN A 395 12.63 -1.26 49.13
CA ASN A 395 12.42 -0.34 50.26
C ASN A 395 13.58 -0.33 51.27
N SER A 396 14.73 -0.91 50.93
CA SER A 396 15.89 -1.04 51.82
C SER A 396 17.15 -0.48 51.18
N TYR A 397 18.15 -0.19 52.01
CA TYR A 397 19.46 0.27 51.56
C TYR A 397 20.52 -0.71 52.05
N THR A 398 21.47 -1.05 51.19
CA THR A 398 22.62 -1.87 51.56
C THR A 398 23.91 -1.16 51.19
N THR A 399 24.77 -0.91 52.18
CA THR A 399 26.10 -0.35 51.96
C THR A 399 27.10 -1.46 51.66
N TYR A 400 27.84 -1.33 50.56
CA TYR A 400 28.90 -2.25 50.14
C TYR A 400 30.25 -1.54 50.14
N VAL A 401 31.32 -2.24 50.47
CA VAL A 401 32.67 -1.67 50.44
C VAL A 401 33.36 -2.10 49.15
N VAL A 402 33.72 -1.13 48.31
CA VAL A 402 34.37 -1.38 47.00
C VAL A 402 35.76 -0.77 46.95
N ASN A 403 36.64 -1.33 46.13
CA ASN A 403 37.92 -0.71 45.81
C ASN A 403 37.85 0.21 44.57
N SER A 404 38.98 0.79 44.18
CA SER A 404 39.09 1.64 42.98
C SER A 404 38.81 0.93 41.63
N SER A 405 38.81 -0.41 41.60
CA SER A 405 38.39 -1.18 40.42
C SER A 405 36.91 -1.62 40.49
N GLY A 406 36.17 -1.20 41.53
CA GLY A 406 34.78 -1.58 41.79
C GLY A 406 34.58 -2.99 42.35
N LYS A 407 35.66 -3.67 42.73
CA LYS A 407 35.60 -5.00 43.36
C LYS A 407 35.14 -4.87 44.81
N VAL A 408 34.14 -5.67 45.16
CA VAL A 408 33.54 -5.69 46.50
C VAL A 408 34.42 -6.48 47.46
N ALA A 409 34.74 -5.90 48.61
CA ALA A 409 35.37 -6.60 49.72
C ALA A 409 34.34 -7.54 50.37
N LYS A 410 34.63 -8.84 50.41
CA LYS A 410 33.74 -9.87 50.95
C LYS A 410 34.41 -10.68 52.05
N ASN A 411 33.69 -10.90 53.14
CA ASN A 411 34.11 -11.68 54.30
C ASN A 411 35.51 -11.29 54.81
N THR A 412 35.76 -9.99 54.89
CA THR A 412 37.10 -9.47 55.19
C THR A 412 37.04 -8.12 55.91
N THR A 413 38.18 -7.71 56.44
CA THR A 413 38.41 -6.36 56.96
C THR A 413 39.41 -5.66 56.07
N VAL A 414 39.02 -4.53 55.48
CA VAL A 414 39.86 -3.69 54.63
C VAL A 414 40.05 -2.31 55.26
N LYS A 415 41.05 -1.55 54.78
CA LYS A 415 41.30 -0.19 55.26
C LYS A 415 41.34 0.79 54.09
N ASN A 416 40.75 1.97 54.27
CA ASN A 416 40.94 3.08 53.33
C ASN A 416 42.35 3.69 53.49
N ALA A 417 42.62 4.78 52.75
CA ALA A 417 43.91 5.48 52.79
C ALA A 417 44.19 6.11 54.16
N ASP A 418 43.15 6.57 54.86
CA ASP A 418 43.25 7.22 56.18
C ASP A 418 43.34 6.22 57.35
N GLY A 419 43.29 4.91 57.06
CA GLY A 419 43.42 3.85 58.05
C GLY A 419 42.10 3.37 58.68
N VAL A 420 40.96 3.97 58.30
CA VAL A 420 39.61 3.57 58.73
C VAL A 420 39.35 2.13 58.29
N LYS A 421 38.99 1.27 59.24
CA LYS A 421 38.72 -0.15 58.99
C LYS A 421 37.26 -0.36 58.63
N TYR A 422 37.02 -1.10 57.55
CA TYR A 422 35.70 -1.57 57.16
C TYR A 422 35.63 -3.10 57.26
N LYS A 423 34.75 -3.62 58.13
CA LYS A 423 34.46 -5.05 58.22
C LYS A 423 33.23 -5.39 57.39
N THR A 424 33.33 -6.41 56.53
CA THR A 424 32.29 -6.78 55.56
C THR A 424 31.74 -8.18 55.80
N SER A 425 30.48 -8.38 55.43
CA SER A 425 29.80 -9.68 55.42
C SER A 425 30.25 -10.55 54.24
N SER A 426 29.76 -11.79 54.17
CA SER A 426 30.01 -12.69 53.03
C SER A 426 29.41 -12.20 51.71
N SER A 427 28.33 -11.41 51.75
CA SER A 427 27.78 -10.75 50.56
C SER A 427 28.54 -9.47 50.19
N GLY A 428 29.38 -8.97 51.11
CA GLY A 428 30.17 -7.75 50.96
C GLY A 428 29.52 -6.50 51.53
N SER A 429 28.38 -6.65 52.21
CA SER A 429 27.75 -5.54 52.93
C SER A 429 28.59 -5.10 54.13
N LEU A 430 28.60 -3.79 54.40
CA LEU A 430 29.31 -3.20 55.53
C LEU A 430 28.64 -3.59 56.86
N LEU A 431 29.43 -4.12 57.79
CA LEU A 431 28.99 -4.50 59.13
C LEU A 431 29.50 -3.52 60.18
N LYS A 432 30.76 -3.11 60.07
CA LYS A 432 31.43 -2.28 61.08
C LYS A 432 32.40 -1.28 60.46
N VAL A 433 32.52 -0.13 61.11
CA VAL A 433 33.53 0.90 60.87
C VAL A 433 34.34 1.06 62.15
N ASP A 434 35.66 0.88 62.08
CA ASP A 434 36.58 0.94 63.24
C ASP A 434 36.08 0.16 64.47
N ASP A 435 35.66 -1.09 64.21
CA ASP A 435 35.18 -2.06 65.21
C ASP A 435 33.81 -1.71 65.86
N GLU A 436 33.22 -0.57 65.53
CA GLU A 436 31.85 -0.15 65.87
C GLU A 436 30.83 -0.53 64.80
N ASN A 437 29.56 -0.68 65.17
CA ASN A 437 28.50 -0.99 64.19
C ASN A 437 28.37 0.16 63.19
N ALA A 438 28.28 -0.19 61.90
CA ALA A 438 28.10 0.79 60.84
C ALA A 438 26.82 1.61 61.08
N SER A 439 26.95 2.92 61.13
CA SER A 439 25.86 3.86 61.31
C SER A 439 26.17 5.16 60.56
N GLY A 440 25.13 5.89 60.15
CA GLY A 440 25.24 7.10 59.34
C GLY A 440 25.06 6.88 57.84
N SER A 441 25.30 7.94 57.07
CA SER A 441 25.19 7.94 55.61
C SER A 441 26.57 7.70 54.97
N TYR A 442 26.57 6.95 53.88
CA TYR A 442 27.76 6.69 53.06
C TYR A 442 27.52 7.20 51.64
N ARG A 443 28.52 7.09 50.75
CA ARG A 443 28.42 7.64 49.40
C ARG A 443 27.20 7.06 48.67
N GLU A 444 26.42 7.94 48.06
CA GLU A 444 25.37 7.54 47.14
C GLU A 444 25.99 6.96 45.85
N PRO A 445 25.27 6.07 45.14
CA PRO A 445 25.78 5.50 43.92
C PRO A 445 25.74 6.52 42.80
N THR A 446 26.70 6.42 41.88
CA THR A 446 26.73 7.25 40.69
C THR A 446 25.76 6.69 39.66
N GLU A 447 24.77 7.49 39.27
CA GLU A 447 23.84 7.16 38.19
C GLU A 447 24.52 7.19 36.81
N PRO A 448 23.94 6.51 35.81
CA PRO A 448 24.31 6.71 34.42
C PRO A 448 24.15 8.16 33.98
N VAL A 449 25.10 8.66 33.19
CA VAL A 449 24.96 9.94 32.50
C VAL A 449 24.15 9.74 31.22
N TRP A 450 22.96 10.34 31.19
CA TRP A 450 22.04 10.24 30.06
C TRP A 450 22.35 11.31 29.03
N LYS A 451 22.02 11.04 27.76
CA LYS A 451 22.06 12.05 26.70
C LYS A 451 20.92 13.06 26.96
N GLU A 452 21.23 14.36 26.85
CA GLU A 452 20.25 15.45 26.99
C GLU A 452 19.42 15.66 25.73
#